data_AF-A0A523RBP9-F1
#
_entry.id   AF-A0A523RBP9-F1
#
_cell.length_a   1.000
_cell.length_b   1.000
_cell.length_c   1.000
_cell.angle_alpha   90.00
_cell.angle_beta   90.00
_cell.angle_gamma   90.00
#
_symmetry.space_group_name_H-M   'P 1'
#
loop_
_entity.id
_entity.type
_entity.pdbx_description
1 polymer ?
#
loop_
_entity_poly.entity_id
_entity_poly.type
_entity_poly.pdbx_seq_one_letter_code
_entity_poly.pdbx_strand_id
1 'polypeptide(L)'
;MTEQLESKLKELEIKKQELQPKIDGIQAQKAEEIQELNRKYDHMILDANSEVIEYENKIMNEIIDLFSKAVMDEFDAKRSTSEYMVTEDFKDFRNGVSKIELFPRDLIDRLDKVIEGGLIENVAYDIGKIEARYKRK
;
A
#
# COMPACT_ATOMS: atom_id res chain seq x y z
N MET A 1 -24.92 70.60 -15.03
CA MET A 1 -25.39 69.28 -14.53
C MET A 1 -24.72 68.13 -15.27
N THR A 2 -24.63 68.17 -16.60
CA THR A 2 -23.90 67.18 -17.43
C THR A 2 -22.38 67.16 -17.18
N GLU A 3 -21.72 68.32 -17.05
CA GLU A 3 -20.27 68.40 -16.77
C GLU A 3 -19.87 67.74 -15.44
N GLN A 4 -20.70 67.86 -14.39
CA GLN A 4 -20.46 67.17 -13.11
C GLN A 4 -20.57 65.65 -13.26
N LEU A 5 -21.44 65.16 -14.15
CA LEU A 5 -21.58 63.74 -14.44
C LEU A 5 -20.36 63.20 -15.20
N GLU A 6 -19.88 63.95 -16.19
CA GLU A 6 -18.67 63.62 -16.95
C GLU A 6 -17.42 63.59 -16.06
N SER A 7 -17.30 64.54 -15.12
CA SER A 7 -16.21 64.56 -14.15
C SER A 7 -16.23 63.31 -13.25
N LYS A 8 -17.40 62.90 -12.75
CA LYS A 8 -17.54 61.68 -11.93
C LYS A 8 -17.25 60.40 -12.72
N LEU A 9 -17.59 60.35 -14.01
CA LEU A 9 -17.28 59.21 -14.88
C LEU A 9 -15.77 59.07 -15.10
N LYS A 10 -15.06 60.19 -15.31
CA LYS A 10 -13.59 60.19 -15.41
C LYS A 10 -12.92 59.71 -14.11
N GLU A 11 -13.39 60.17 -12.95
CA GLU A 11 -12.87 59.67 -11.66
C GLU A 11 -13.09 58.17 -11.47
N LEU A 12 -14.25 57.65 -11.89
CA LEU A 12 -14.54 56.21 -11.84
C LEU A 12 -13.58 55.42 -12.73
N GLU A 13 -13.27 55.93 -13.91
CA GLU A 13 -12.39 55.27 -14.88
C GLU A 13 -10.94 55.24 -14.39
N ILE A 14 -10.46 56.35 -13.80
CA ILE A 14 -9.15 56.41 -13.13
C ILE A 14 -9.09 55.41 -11.98
N LYS A 15 -10.10 55.39 -11.10
CA LYS A 15 -10.14 54.42 -9.99
C LYS A 15 -10.16 52.97 -10.47
N LYS A 16 -10.86 52.67 -11.57
CA LYS A 16 -10.84 51.33 -12.17
C LYS A 16 -9.44 50.97 -12.66
N GLN A 17 -8.76 51.88 -13.35
CA GLN A 17 -7.40 51.67 -13.85
C GLN A 17 -6.39 51.50 -12.70
N GLU A 18 -6.56 52.19 -11.57
CA GLU A 18 -5.71 52.04 -10.39
C GLU A 18 -5.97 50.75 -9.61
N LEU A 19 -7.23 50.30 -9.54
CA LEU A 19 -7.62 49.11 -8.78
C LEU A 19 -7.39 47.81 -9.56
N GLN A 20 -7.50 47.84 -10.89
CA GLN A 20 -7.30 46.65 -11.72
C GLN A 20 -5.95 45.95 -11.47
N PRO A 21 -4.79 46.62 -11.48
CA PRO A 21 -3.51 45.95 -11.21
C PRO A 21 -3.42 45.39 -9.78
N LYS A 22 -4.12 45.99 -8.81
CA LYS A 22 -4.22 45.43 -7.45
C LYS A 22 -5.05 44.16 -7.43
N ILE A 23 -6.16 44.14 -8.17
CA ILE A 23 -7.01 42.96 -8.33
C ILE A 23 -6.21 41.83 -9.02
N ASP A 24 -5.50 42.14 -10.10
CA ASP A 24 -4.69 41.18 -10.84
C ASP A 24 -3.56 40.62 -9.96
N GLY A 25 -2.91 41.46 -9.16
CA GLY A 25 -1.92 41.04 -8.18
C GLY A 25 -2.47 40.09 -7.10
N ILE A 26 -3.65 40.39 -6.56
CA ILE A 26 -4.34 39.51 -5.59
C ILE A 26 -4.71 38.17 -6.25
N GLN A 27 -5.17 38.18 -7.51
CA GLN A 27 -5.51 36.96 -8.24
C GLN A 27 -4.28 36.10 -8.52
N ALA A 28 -3.15 36.71 -8.87
CA ALA A 28 -1.88 36.01 -9.07
C ALA A 28 -1.38 35.36 -7.77
N GLN A 29 -1.38 36.12 -6.66
CA GLN A 29 -1.01 35.58 -5.35
C GLN A 29 -1.90 34.42 -4.93
N LYS A 30 -3.22 34.55 -5.10
CA LYS A 30 -4.17 33.47 -4.82
C LYS A 30 -3.87 32.23 -5.66
N ALA A 31 -3.53 32.39 -6.94
CA ALA A 31 -3.21 31.26 -7.81
C ALA A 31 -1.92 30.54 -7.38
N GLU A 32 -0.90 31.29 -6.98
CA GLU A 32 0.36 30.77 -6.46
C GLU A 32 0.16 30.00 -5.14
N GLU A 33 -0.57 30.58 -4.18
CA GLU A 33 -0.89 29.94 -2.91
C GLU A 33 -1.67 28.62 -3.10
N ILE A 34 -2.65 28.60 -4.01
CA ILE A 34 -3.40 27.37 -4.34
C ILE A 34 -2.47 26.32 -4.94
N GLN A 35 -1.56 26.71 -5.82
CA GLN A 35 -0.62 25.78 -6.44
C GLN A 35 0.35 25.18 -5.41
N GLU A 36 0.88 26.00 -4.51
CA GLU A 36 1.76 25.55 -3.44
C GLU A 36 1.03 24.62 -2.47
N LEU A 37 -0.19 24.98 -2.09
CA LEU A 37 -1.03 24.18 -1.21
C LEU A 37 -1.34 22.81 -1.82
N ASN A 38 -1.71 22.77 -3.10
CA ASN A 38 -1.97 21.52 -3.80
C ASN A 38 -0.72 20.63 -3.85
N ARG A 39 0.45 21.19 -4.20
CA ARG A 39 1.72 20.43 -4.18
C ARG A 39 2.03 19.84 -2.81
N LYS A 40 1.80 20.61 -1.74
CA LYS A 40 2.00 20.14 -0.37
C LYS A 40 1.09 18.96 -0.04
N TYR A 41 -0.20 19.04 -0.39
CA TYR A 41 -1.13 17.94 -0.15
C TYR A 41 -0.82 16.72 -1.01
N ASP A 42 -0.45 16.90 -2.27
CA ASP A 42 -0.02 15.81 -3.15
C ASP A 42 1.17 15.07 -2.55
N HIS A 43 2.17 15.79 -2.04
CA HIS A 43 3.31 15.19 -1.33
C HIS A 43 2.87 14.41 -0.08
N MET A 44 2.03 15.00 0.77
CA MET A 44 1.54 14.31 1.98
C MET A 44 0.75 13.03 1.63
N ILE A 45 -0.02 13.04 0.54
CA ILE A 45 -0.76 11.87 0.05
C ILE A 45 0.21 10.79 -0.46
N LEU A 46 1.24 11.19 -1.22
CA LEU A 46 2.25 10.26 -1.71
C LEU A 46 3.02 9.61 -0.56
N ASP A 47 3.44 10.41 0.42
CA ASP A 47 4.16 9.93 1.59
C ASP A 47 3.28 8.95 2.39
N ALA A 48 2.04 9.33 2.72
CA ALA A 48 1.12 8.45 3.44
C ALA A 48 0.82 7.15 2.68
N ASN A 49 0.62 7.22 1.35
CA ASN A 49 0.43 6.02 0.53
C ASN A 49 1.69 5.14 0.51
N SER A 50 2.88 5.74 0.49
CA SER A 50 4.14 4.98 0.54
C SER A 50 4.29 4.24 1.88
N GLU A 51 3.96 4.88 3.00
CA GLU A 51 3.97 4.24 4.32
C GLU A 51 3.01 3.04 4.40
N VAL A 52 1.80 3.19 3.84
CA VAL A 52 0.82 2.09 3.77
C VAL A 52 1.36 0.93 2.95
N ILE A 53 1.91 1.21 1.76
CA ILE A 53 2.48 0.17 0.87
C ILE A 53 3.66 -0.54 1.54
N GLU A 54 4.55 0.20 2.19
CA GLU A 54 5.69 -0.37 2.93
C GLU A 54 5.21 -1.29 4.06
N TYR A 55 4.16 -0.87 4.78
CA TYR A 55 3.59 -1.66 5.87
C TYR A 55 2.89 -2.93 5.36
N GLU A 56 2.12 -2.85 4.27
CA GLU A 56 1.52 -4.01 3.61
C GLU A 56 2.58 -5.00 3.13
N ASN A 57 3.66 -4.51 2.51
CA ASN A 57 4.78 -5.34 2.08
C ASN A 57 5.46 -6.03 3.27
N LYS A 58 5.62 -5.33 4.40
CA LYS A 58 6.18 -5.91 5.62
C LYS A 58 5.32 -7.04 6.15
N ILE A 59 3.99 -6.83 6.26
CA ILE A 59 3.05 -7.87 6.69
C ILE A 59 3.13 -9.08 5.76
N MET A 60 3.12 -8.86 4.44
CA MET A 60 3.21 -9.95 3.47
C MET A 60 4.53 -10.74 3.63
N ASN A 61 5.64 -10.05 3.83
CA ASN A 61 6.93 -10.71 4.06
C ASN A 61 6.91 -11.57 5.33
N GLU A 62 6.37 -11.05 6.44
CA GLU A 62 6.22 -11.79 7.70
C GLU A 62 5.33 -13.03 7.54
N ILE A 63 4.24 -12.91 6.79
CA ILE A 63 3.35 -14.03 6.46
C ILE A 63 4.11 -15.14 5.72
N ILE A 64 4.92 -14.76 4.72
CA ILE A 64 5.68 -15.73 3.92
C ILE A 64 6.81 -16.34 4.75
N ASP A 65 7.48 -15.58 5.61
CA ASP A 65 8.48 -16.11 6.53
C ASP A 65 7.90 -17.15 7.47
N LEU A 66 6.71 -16.89 8.03
CA LEU A 66 5.98 -17.86 8.86
C LEU A 66 5.64 -19.13 8.09
N PHE A 67 5.17 -19.00 6.84
CA PHE A 67 4.91 -20.14 5.97
C PHE A 67 6.16 -20.97 5.70
N SER A 68 7.25 -20.33 5.25
CA SER A 68 8.53 -21.00 4.98
C SER A 68 9.01 -21.75 6.21
N LYS A 69 8.94 -21.12 7.38
CA LYS A 69 9.34 -21.72 8.64
C LYS A 69 8.48 -22.94 8.98
N ALA A 70 7.15 -22.82 8.94
CA ALA A 70 6.26 -23.93 9.26
C ALA A 70 6.47 -25.15 8.35
N VAL A 71 6.71 -24.91 7.05
CA VAL A 71 7.02 -25.97 6.08
C VAL A 71 8.36 -26.64 6.37
N MET A 72 9.40 -25.86 6.71
CA MET A 72 10.73 -26.41 7.01
C MET A 72 10.75 -27.17 8.34
N ASP A 73 10.11 -26.62 9.37
CA ASP A 73 10.01 -27.26 10.69
C ASP A 73 9.30 -28.61 10.57
N GLU A 74 8.20 -28.68 9.81
CA GLU A 74 7.48 -29.93 9.53
C GLU A 74 8.34 -30.92 8.72
N PHE A 75 9.06 -30.42 7.72
CA PHE A 75 9.95 -31.25 6.90
C PHE A 75 11.08 -31.88 7.73
N ASP A 76 11.70 -31.10 8.62
CA ASP A 76 12.77 -31.56 9.50
C ASP A 76 12.25 -32.53 10.57
N ALA A 77 11.03 -32.30 11.08
CA ALA A 77 10.36 -33.23 11.99
C ALA A 77 10.15 -34.59 11.32
N LYS A 78 9.61 -34.62 10.08
CA LYS A 78 9.37 -35.87 9.34
C LYS A 78 10.65 -36.63 9.01
N ARG A 79 11.73 -35.93 8.67
CA ARG A 79 13.06 -36.54 8.48
C ARG A 79 13.57 -37.24 9.74
N SER A 80 13.14 -36.79 10.91
CA SER A 80 13.60 -37.28 12.20
C SER A 80 12.77 -38.46 12.74
N THR A 81 11.49 -38.56 12.37
CA THR A 81 10.56 -39.54 12.95
C THR A 81 10.15 -40.68 12.02
N SER A 82 10.41 -40.58 10.70
CA SER A 82 9.92 -41.53 9.67
C SER A 82 8.38 -41.71 9.65
N GLU A 83 7.64 -40.82 10.31
CA GLU A 83 6.18 -40.79 10.27
C GLU A 83 5.70 -40.12 8.97
N TYR A 84 4.76 -40.76 8.28
CA TYR A 84 4.22 -40.24 7.03
C TYR A 84 3.16 -39.14 7.24
N MET A 85 2.51 -39.12 8.40
CA MET A 85 1.49 -38.11 8.74
C MET A 85 2.13 -36.79 9.15
N VAL A 86 1.45 -35.68 8.88
CA VAL A 86 1.87 -34.36 9.37
C VAL A 86 1.57 -34.18 10.85
N THR A 87 2.34 -33.33 11.53
CA THR A 87 2.08 -32.97 12.93
C THR A 87 0.74 -32.24 13.10
N GLU A 88 0.17 -32.29 14.30
CA GLU A 88 -1.01 -31.48 14.64
C GLU A 88 -0.71 -29.98 14.59
N ASP A 89 0.50 -29.57 14.99
CA ASP A 89 0.95 -28.18 14.89
C ASP A 89 0.90 -27.65 13.45
N PHE A 90 1.24 -28.48 12.46
CA PHE A 90 1.14 -28.13 11.04
C PHE A 90 -0.31 -27.97 10.57
N LYS A 91 -1.23 -28.83 11.06
CA LYS A 91 -2.68 -28.71 10.77
C LYS A 91 -3.27 -27.46 11.41
N ASP A 92 -2.87 -27.15 12.64
CA ASP A 92 -3.27 -25.94 13.35
C ASP A 92 -2.74 -24.69 12.66
N PHE A 93 -1.49 -24.70 12.21
CA PHE A 93 -0.93 -23.63 11.38
C PHE A 93 -1.76 -23.42 10.12
N ARG A 94 -2.02 -24.48 9.33
CA ARG A 94 -2.86 -24.42 8.13
C ARG A 94 -4.25 -23.83 8.43
N ASN A 95 -4.88 -24.24 9.52
CA ASN A 95 -6.19 -23.74 9.92
C ASN A 95 -6.15 -22.27 10.34
N GLY A 96 -5.08 -21.84 11.03
CA GLY A 96 -4.85 -20.45 11.39
C GLY A 96 -4.71 -19.57 10.15
N VAL A 97 -3.83 -19.94 9.22
CA VAL A 97 -3.56 -19.12 8.02
C VAL A 97 -4.75 -19.05 7.06
N SER A 98 -5.63 -20.06 7.03
CA SER A 98 -6.83 -20.05 6.18
C SER A 98 -7.82 -18.93 6.50
N LYS A 99 -7.76 -18.38 7.72
CA LYS A 99 -8.58 -17.27 8.22
C LYS A 99 -7.98 -15.90 7.92
N ILE A 100 -6.72 -15.85 7.50
CA ILE A 100 -6.03 -14.61 7.17
C ILE A 100 -6.35 -14.30 5.71
N GLU A 101 -7.08 -13.20 5.47
CA GLU A 101 -7.56 -12.83 4.13
C GLU A 101 -6.41 -12.56 3.15
N LEU A 102 -5.32 -11.95 3.63
CA LEU A 102 -4.13 -11.62 2.84
C LEU A 102 -3.24 -12.84 2.54
N PHE A 103 -3.52 -14.00 3.14
CA PHE A 103 -2.68 -15.17 2.94
C PHE A 103 -2.91 -15.80 1.56
N PRO A 104 -1.86 -16.12 0.78
CA PRO A 104 -2.03 -16.66 -0.56
C PRO A 104 -2.78 -18.00 -0.55
N ARG A 105 -3.92 -18.04 -1.25
CA ARG A 105 -4.79 -19.24 -1.29
C ARG A 105 -4.10 -20.43 -1.93
N ASP A 106 -3.24 -20.23 -2.92
CA ASP A 106 -2.48 -21.31 -3.55
C ASP A 106 -1.47 -21.95 -2.59
N LEU A 107 -0.97 -21.21 -1.60
CA LEU A 107 -0.13 -21.78 -0.54
C LEU A 107 -0.95 -22.61 0.45
N ILE A 108 -2.17 -22.17 0.78
CA ILE A 108 -3.11 -22.97 1.58
C ILE A 108 -3.44 -24.29 0.87
N ASP A 109 -3.72 -24.25 -0.43
CA ASP A 109 -3.99 -25.44 -1.24
C ASP A 109 -2.80 -26.41 -1.26
N ARG A 110 -1.56 -25.89 -1.22
CA ARG A 110 -0.36 -26.72 -1.09
C ARG A 110 -0.29 -27.40 0.28
N LEU A 111 -0.63 -26.69 1.36
CA LEU A 111 -0.70 -27.29 2.70
C LEU A 111 -1.78 -28.36 2.77
N ASP A 112 -2.95 -28.12 2.17
CA ASP A 112 -4.05 -29.10 2.09
C ASP A 112 -3.61 -30.41 1.43
N LYS A 113 -2.94 -30.31 0.29
CA LYS A 113 -2.40 -31.49 -0.40
C LYS A 113 -1.42 -32.27 0.48
N VAL A 114 -0.61 -31.59 1.29
CA VAL A 114 0.32 -32.25 2.20
C VAL A 114 -0.42 -32.93 3.36
N ILE A 115 -1.46 -32.29 3.92
CA ILE A 115 -2.31 -32.88 4.96
C ILE A 115 -3.07 -34.12 4.42
N GLU A 116 -3.50 -34.10 3.16
CA GLU A 116 -4.18 -35.21 2.48
C GLU A 116 -3.25 -36.38 2.11
N GLY A 117 -1.97 -36.33 2.48
CA GLY A 117 -0.99 -37.39 2.25
C GLY A 117 0.06 -37.08 1.17
N GLY A 118 0.10 -35.85 0.67
CA GLY A 118 1.16 -35.35 -0.19
C GLY A 118 2.49 -35.18 0.55
N LEU A 119 3.59 -35.19 -0.21
CA LEU A 119 4.95 -35.01 0.31
C LEU A 119 5.23 -33.54 0.63
N ILE A 120 5.66 -33.26 1.87
CA ILE A 120 6.05 -31.92 2.33
C ILE A 120 7.29 -31.42 1.56
N GLU A 121 8.14 -32.33 1.11
CA GLU A 121 9.32 -32.12 0.25
C GLU A 121 8.98 -31.26 -0.98
N ASN A 122 7.82 -31.52 -1.59
CA ASN A 122 7.38 -30.81 -2.79
C ASN A 122 7.16 -29.32 -2.51
N VAL A 123 6.77 -28.98 -1.28
CA VAL A 123 6.59 -27.60 -0.84
C VAL A 123 7.94 -27.04 -0.36
N ALA A 124 8.68 -27.80 0.44
CA ALA A 124 9.97 -27.39 1.00
C ALA A 124 11.00 -27.03 -0.09
N TYR A 125 11.11 -27.83 -1.15
CA TYR A 125 12.02 -27.56 -2.27
C TYR A 125 11.59 -26.36 -3.12
N ASP A 126 10.33 -25.94 -3.04
CA ASP A 126 9.81 -24.77 -3.74
C ASP A 126 9.88 -23.48 -2.90
N ILE A 127 10.29 -23.53 -1.62
CA ILE A 127 10.32 -22.37 -0.72
C ILE A 127 11.05 -21.18 -1.34
N GLY A 128 12.23 -21.39 -1.92
CA GLY A 128 12.98 -20.30 -2.55
C GLY A 128 12.22 -19.61 -3.69
N LYS A 129 11.40 -20.35 -4.44
CA LYS A 129 10.53 -19.79 -5.49
C LYS A 129 9.31 -19.09 -4.90
N ILE A 130 8.74 -19.63 -3.83
CA ILE A 130 7.61 -19.06 -3.11
C ILE A 130 8.01 -17.70 -2.52
N GLU A 131 9.16 -17.64 -1.84
CA GLU A 131 9.72 -16.41 -1.32
C GLU A 131 9.98 -15.40 -2.43
N ALA A 132 10.63 -15.80 -3.52
CA ALA A 132 10.88 -14.91 -4.65
C ALA A 132 9.60 -14.38 -5.32
N ARG A 133 8.49 -15.13 -5.25
CA ARG A 133 7.20 -14.75 -5.85
C ARG A 133 6.40 -13.81 -4.97
N TYR A 134 6.41 -14.03 -3.66
CA TYR A 134 5.51 -13.34 -2.73
C TYR A 134 6.19 -12.28 -1.88
N LYS A 135 7.48 -12.41 -1.58
CA LYS A 135 8.19 -11.37 -0.85
C LYS A 135 8.37 -10.14 -1.73
N ARG A 136 8.08 -8.99 -1.15
CA ARG A 136 8.28 -7.68 -1.78
C ARG A 136 9.54 -7.04 -1.20
N LYS A 137 10.30 -6.36 -2.07
CA LYS A 137 11.46 -5.55 -1.67
C LYS A 137 11.01 -4.20 -1.17
#